data_AF-A0A800F051-F1
#
_entry.id   AF-A0A800F051-F1
#
_cell.length_a   1.000
_cell.length_b   1.000
_cell.length_c   1.000
_cell.angle_alpha   90.00
_cell.angle_beta   90.00
_cell.angle_gamma   90.00
#
_symmetry.space_group_name_H-M   'P 1'
#
loop_
_entity.id
_entity.type
_entity.pdbx_description
1 polymer ?
#
loop_
_entity_poly.entity_id
_entity_poly.type
_entity_poly.pdbx_seq_one_letter_code
_entity_poly.pdbx_strand_id
1 'polypeptide(L)'
;MKKEYCFWIVALIFNIFTIQAQGPDAFGYTWKDSYNSTGPTYSWVDISQSGRQVLTLSDDNVIGPYSMFNFLYYWYSVDQFYIGSNGYVSFGNINIASPFPFIPDSIDNKHNFVAPMMCDINFTGAGNPGKCYYSTVGDSLVVSWVDVPFWNQMSPGFTGTNTFQVILNRLDKSITFNYMTQSGLTQNDDITIGIENNSGTIGLPHSKNVYPSSGYSIKYYYPANPTYLVTDGSAEWNGKKGNRGEFIPYSTDTFSLVANIANLGNQDIPSYLMNGSINDLSMTAIHTTSMVINDTLEFGKDTILTYPTGFVTPVGGGTFGYSTILSGIVNDLIISNDTAIQELVVIDTNSISMSLGFAQGIPSGIGIAWSGGTGGIGVYFEPPVYPVKITNTNFIISSNPNSGSFDAKIYADDDPDGGPGTLLDSVQVDASSILIGTTTSVPTASNVIIYEGGIFVLWDMNAQNITLADDIIPPFSFQTYEVLGGTWAEYRSNESTDFFISVDIQKHFKEDVGAISISSIADNETIDTATVVTCWIKNYGQYNDSVFDVNYQLDSSNVITEAYNGLPITPG
;
A
#
# COMPACT_ATOMS: atom_id res chain seq x y z
N MET A 1 12.34 -93.08 -27.29
CA MET A 1 13.19 -91.96 -26.81
C MET A 1 13.13 -90.83 -27.83
N LYS A 2 12.48 -89.72 -27.47
CA LYS A 2 12.77 -88.34 -27.90
C LYS A 2 11.75 -87.45 -27.19
N LYS A 3 12.17 -86.83 -26.08
CA LYS A 3 11.43 -85.76 -25.41
C LYS A 3 11.87 -84.46 -26.07
N GLU A 4 10.95 -83.75 -26.70
CA GLU A 4 11.18 -82.40 -27.18
C GLU A 4 10.84 -81.43 -26.05
N TYR A 5 11.81 -80.61 -25.66
CA TYR A 5 11.65 -79.54 -24.69
C TYR A 5 11.28 -78.27 -25.45
N CYS A 6 10.07 -77.77 -25.20
CA CYS A 6 9.62 -76.48 -25.70
C CYS A 6 10.11 -75.38 -24.74
N PHE A 7 11.07 -74.56 -25.20
CA PHE A 7 11.54 -73.39 -24.46
C PHE A 7 10.56 -72.22 -24.66
N TRP A 8 9.93 -71.77 -23.58
CA TRP A 8 9.19 -70.51 -23.56
C TRP A 8 10.17 -69.37 -23.28
N ILE A 9 10.42 -68.52 -24.29
CA ILE A 9 11.08 -67.22 -24.08
C ILE A 9 10.02 -66.27 -23.54
N VAL A 10 10.09 -65.96 -22.25
CA VAL A 10 9.34 -64.85 -21.65
C VAL A 10 10.11 -63.57 -21.98
N ALA A 11 9.60 -62.80 -22.94
CA ALA A 11 10.07 -61.45 -23.20
C ALA A 11 9.56 -60.53 -22.08
N LEU A 12 10.44 -60.19 -21.13
CA LEU A 12 10.21 -59.08 -20.20
C LEU A 12 10.29 -57.77 -21.00
N ILE A 13 9.13 -57.21 -21.34
CA ILE A 13 9.01 -55.85 -21.85
C ILE A 13 9.23 -54.91 -20.66
N PHE A 14 10.44 -54.39 -20.51
CA PHE A 14 10.65 -53.20 -19.69
C PHE A 14 10.00 -52.02 -20.43
N ASN A 15 8.84 -51.58 -19.99
CA ASN A 15 8.37 -50.24 -20.32
C ASN A 15 9.30 -49.24 -19.62
N ILE A 16 10.32 -48.78 -20.33
CA ILE A 16 11.05 -47.58 -19.94
C ILE A 16 10.07 -46.42 -20.22
N PHE A 17 9.33 -45.99 -19.22
CA PHE A 17 8.66 -44.69 -19.27
C PHE A 17 9.76 -43.63 -19.28
N THR A 18 10.17 -43.17 -20.45
CA THR A 18 10.88 -41.89 -20.57
C THR A 18 9.85 -40.80 -20.28
N ILE A 19 9.85 -40.26 -19.05
CA ILE A 19 8.99 -39.13 -18.69
C ILE A 19 9.49 -37.91 -19.47
N GLN A 20 8.66 -37.46 -20.39
CA GLN A 20 8.96 -36.38 -21.34
C GLN A 20 8.95 -35.03 -20.61
N ALA A 21 9.87 -34.13 -20.96
CA ALA A 21 9.74 -32.72 -20.58
C ALA A 21 8.35 -32.22 -21.02
N GLN A 22 7.68 -31.45 -20.16
CA GLN A 22 6.34 -30.94 -20.44
C GLN A 22 6.36 -29.42 -20.68
N GLY A 23 5.42 -28.97 -21.50
CA GLY A 23 5.45 -27.66 -22.15
C GLY A 23 5.99 -27.73 -23.60
N PRO A 24 6.23 -26.58 -24.25
CA PRO A 24 6.14 -25.25 -23.67
C PRO A 24 4.70 -24.78 -23.40
N ASP A 25 4.51 -23.88 -22.43
CA ASP A 25 3.31 -23.02 -22.41
C ASP A 25 3.36 -21.97 -23.54
N ALA A 26 2.33 -21.11 -23.64
CA ALA A 26 2.27 -20.10 -24.71
C ALA A 26 3.45 -19.11 -24.68
N PHE A 27 4.00 -18.82 -23.50
CA PHE A 27 5.16 -17.94 -23.35
C PHE A 27 6.48 -18.63 -23.72
N GLY A 28 6.60 -19.91 -23.39
CA GLY A 28 7.78 -20.74 -23.67
C GLY A 28 8.37 -21.45 -22.45
N TYR A 29 7.77 -21.35 -21.27
CA TYR A 29 8.24 -22.12 -20.11
C TYR A 29 8.10 -23.61 -20.38
N THR A 30 9.07 -24.39 -19.93
CA THR A 30 9.00 -25.86 -19.89
C THR A 30 9.33 -26.34 -18.49
N TRP A 31 8.93 -27.56 -18.12
CA TRP A 31 9.42 -28.18 -16.89
C TRP A 31 9.96 -29.59 -17.11
N LYS A 32 10.88 -29.99 -16.23
CA LYS A 32 11.33 -31.37 -16.06
C LYS A 32 11.33 -31.71 -14.59
N ASP A 33 11.09 -32.98 -14.30
CA ASP A 33 11.20 -33.53 -12.96
C ASP A 33 12.49 -34.32 -12.75
N SER A 34 12.74 -34.73 -11.50
CA SER A 34 13.92 -35.51 -11.13
C SER A 34 13.88 -36.97 -11.58
N TYR A 35 12.80 -37.44 -12.19
CA TYR A 35 12.75 -38.76 -12.85
C TYR A 35 13.23 -38.70 -14.30
N ASN A 36 13.26 -37.50 -14.91
CA ASN A 36 13.88 -37.29 -16.20
C ASN A 36 15.42 -37.35 -16.09
N SER A 37 16.08 -38.10 -16.99
CA SER A 37 17.55 -38.25 -17.01
C SER A 37 18.33 -36.95 -17.24
N THR A 38 17.66 -35.92 -17.75
CA THR A 38 18.20 -34.56 -17.96
C THR A 38 17.47 -33.52 -17.11
N GLY A 39 16.69 -33.97 -16.13
CA GLY A 39 15.96 -33.13 -15.18
C GLY A 39 16.82 -32.72 -13.98
N PRO A 40 16.23 -31.97 -13.03
CA PRO A 40 16.92 -31.57 -11.81
C PRO A 40 17.30 -32.79 -10.95
N THR A 41 18.38 -32.66 -10.18
CA THR A 41 18.64 -33.58 -9.05
C THR A 41 18.00 -33.00 -7.80
N TYR A 42 17.31 -33.84 -7.02
CA TYR A 42 16.76 -33.42 -5.74
C TYR A 42 17.86 -32.95 -4.79
N SER A 43 17.70 -31.74 -4.25
CA SER A 43 18.59 -31.15 -3.26
C SER A 43 17.81 -30.17 -2.39
N TRP A 44 17.71 -30.45 -1.10
CA TRP A 44 17.09 -29.56 -0.13
C TRP A 44 17.99 -28.36 0.19
N VAL A 45 17.40 -27.18 0.38
CA VAL A 45 18.12 -25.97 0.82
C VAL A 45 17.56 -25.60 2.19
N ASP A 46 18.22 -26.05 3.25
CA ASP A 46 17.72 -25.85 4.60
C ASP A 46 17.89 -24.39 5.04
N ILE A 47 16.76 -23.71 5.22
CA ILE A 47 16.67 -22.35 5.75
C ILE A 47 15.96 -22.29 7.10
N SER A 48 15.69 -23.43 7.75
CA SER A 48 14.94 -23.48 9.02
C SER A 48 15.62 -22.74 10.17
N GLN A 49 16.95 -22.62 10.12
CA GLN A 49 17.76 -21.90 11.13
C GLN A 49 18.21 -20.51 10.69
N SER A 50 18.32 -20.25 9.38
CA SER A 50 18.88 -19.01 8.83
C SER A 50 17.84 -18.09 8.20
N GLY A 51 16.69 -18.63 7.80
CA GLY A 51 15.61 -17.89 7.16
C GLY A 51 14.74 -17.16 8.17
N ARG A 52 14.01 -16.15 7.68
CA ARG A 52 13.00 -15.46 8.45
C ARG A 52 11.73 -16.32 8.48
N GLN A 53 11.22 -16.59 9.68
CA GLN A 53 9.94 -17.26 9.84
C GLN A 53 8.81 -16.31 9.41
N VAL A 54 7.88 -16.83 8.62
CA VAL A 54 6.60 -16.17 8.33
C VAL A 54 5.70 -16.38 9.54
N LEU A 55 5.30 -15.29 10.18
CA LEU A 55 4.35 -15.33 11.29
C LEU A 55 2.93 -15.08 10.78
N THR A 56 1.94 -15.36 11.62
CA THR A 56 0.52 -15.05 11.39
C THR A 56 -0.13 -15.69 10.15
N LEU A 57 0.48 -16.71 9.54
CA LEU A 57 -0.26 -17.58 8.63
C LEU A 57 -1.37 -18.29 9.41
N SER A 58 -2.58 -18.21 8.88
CA SER A 58 -3.81 -18.76 9.46
C SER A 58 -4.66 -19.39 8.36
N ASP A 59 -5.91 -19.69 8.67
CA ASP A 59 -6.89 -20.11 7.67
C ASP A 59 -7.02 -19.03 6.58
N ASP A 60 -6.99 -19.47 5.31
CA ASP A 60 -7.19 -18.66 4.09
C ASP A 60 -6.67 -17.21 4.20
N ASN A 61 -5.35 -17.04 4.37
CA ASN A 61 -4.73 -15.72 4.39
C ASN A 61 -3.44 -15.66 3.57
N VAL A 62 -2.99 -14.43 3.31
CA VAL A 62 -1.72 -14.14 2.65
C VAL A 62 -0.91 -13.21 3.54
N ILE A 63 0.41 -13.39 3.59
CA ILE A 63 1.32 -12.54 4.35
C ILE A 63 2.40 -11.97 3.42
N GLY A 64 2.59 -10.66 3.48
CA GLY A 64 3.53 -9.88 2.67
C GLY A 64 3.12 -8.40 2.68
N PRO A 65 3.70 -7.56 1.79
CA PRO A 65 4.75 -7.91 0.85
C PRO A 65 6.09 -8.15 1.55
N TYR A 66 6.87 -9.08 1.00
CA TYR A 66 8.28 -9.22 1.32
C TYR A 66 9.11 -8.79 0.12
N SER A 67 10.12 -7.95 0.35
CA SER A 67 11.04 -7.54 -0.70
C SER A 67 11.95 -8.70 -1.14
N MET A 68 12.24 -8.76 -2.44
CA MET A 68 13.21 -9.64 -3.07
C MET A 68 13.99 -8.88 -4.15
N PHE A 69 14.92 -9.56 -4.82
CA PHE A 69 15.55 -9.03 -6.02
C PHE A 69 14.55 -9.03 -7.19
N ASN A 70 14.81 -8.23 -8.23
CA ASN A 70 14.11 -8.34 -9.51
C ASN A 70 14.28 -9.74 -10.11
N PHE A 71 13.20 -10.51 -10.16
CA PHE A 71 13.10 -11.81 -10.80
C PHE A 71 12.27 -11.69 -12.08
N LEU A 72 12.82 -12.14 -13.22
CA LEU A 72 12.10 -12.12 -14.48
C LEU A 72 11.12 -13.30 -14.52
N TYR A 73 9.83 -12.99 -14.46
CA TYR A 73 8.72 -13.95 -14.47
C TYR A 73 7.81 -13.66 -15.66
N TYR A 74 7.62 -14.64 -16.54
CA TYR A 74 7.07 -14.38 -17.87
C TYR A 74 7.78 -13.18 -18.55
N TRP A 75 7.07 -12.21 -19.12
CA TRP A 75 7.67 -11.03 -19.77
C TRP A 75 7.95 -9.85 -18.83
N TYR A 76 7.56 -9.96 -17.56
CA TYR A 76 7.64 -8.87 -16.59
C TYR A 76 8.56 -9.24 -15.41
N SER A 77 8.97 -8.24 -14.64
CA SER A 77 9.79 -8.47 -13.44
C SER A 77 8.96 -8.31 -12.19
N VAL A 78 9.29 -9.11 -11.17
CA VAL A 78 8.70 -9.05 -9.83
C VAL A 78 9.80 -8.86 -8.80
N ASP A 79 9.61 -7.95 -7.85
CA ASP A 79 10.58 -7.58 -6.82
C ASP A 79 10.03 -7.70 -5.39
N GLN A 80 8.77 -8.10 -5.27
CA GLN A 80 8.11 -8.40 -4.03
C GLN A 80 7.29 -9.68 -4.18
N PHE A 81 7.05 -10.35 -3.05
CA PHE A 81 6.26 -11.57 -3.02
C PHE A 81 5.43 -11.66 -1.75
N TYR A 82 4.33 -12.40 -1.84
CA TYR A 82 3.45 -12.75 -0.74
C TYR A 82 3.43 -14.27 -0.60
N ILE A 83 3.20 -14.75 0.62
CA ILE A 83 3.11 -16.17 0.93
C ILE A 83 1.69 -16.47 1.39
N GLY A 84 1.02 -17.37 0.67
CA GLY A 84 -0.31 -17.85 1.03
C GLY A 84 -0.28 -19.00 2.01
N SER A 85 -1.27 -19.04 2.90
CA SER A 85 -1.45 -20.13 3.87
C SER A 85 -1.67 -21.48 3.19
N ASN A 86 -2.20 -21.50 1.96
CA ASN A 86 -2.48 -22.72 1.20
C ASN A 86 -1.31 -23.19 0.30
N GLY A 87 -0.06 -22.86 0.62
CA GLY A 87 1.11 -23.50 -0.01
C GLY A 87 1.56 -22.91 -1.37
N TYR A 88 1.34 -21.61 -1.58
CA TYR A 88 1.74 -20.88 -2.80
C TYR A 88 2.52 -19.59 -2.48
N VAL A 89 3.22 -19.08 -3.50
CA VAL A 89 3.80 -17.72 -3.53
C VAL A 89 3.07 -16.92 -4.60
N SER A 90 2.65 -15.70 -4.31
CA SER A 90 2.07 -14.79 -5.31
C SER A 90 2.88 -13.50 -5.43
N PHE A 91 2.81 -12.85 -6.59
CA PHE A 91 3.46 -11.57 -6.86
C PHE A 91 2.46 -10.41 -6.82
N GLY A 92 1.57 -10.49 -5.83
CA GLY A 92 0.49 -9.57 -5.52
C GLY A 92 -0.23 -10.06 -4.25
N ASN A 93 -1.00 -9.18 -3.61
CA ASN A 93 -1.79 -9.50 -2.41
C ASN A 93 -3.01 -10.37 -2.78
N ILE A 94 -2.77 -11.65 -3.07
CA ILE A 94 -3.74 -12.56 -3.70
C ILE A 94 -4.02 -13.72 -2.75
N ASN A 95 -5.26 -13.82 -2.32
CA ASN A 95 -5.74 -14.88 -1.45
C ASN A 95 -6.37 -16.02 -2.27
N ILE A 96 -5.78 -17.21 -2.22
CA ILE A 96 -6.25 -18.42 -2.93
C ILE A 96 -6.65 -19.47 -1.89
N ALA A 97 -7.96 -19.73 -1.82
CA ALA A 97 -8.60 -20.68 -0.93
C ALA A 97 -9.23 -21.85 -1.71
N SER A 98 -9.58 -22.93 -1.01
CA SER A 98 -10.30 -24.06 -1.61
C SER A 98 -11.69 -23.64 -2.12
N PRO A 99 -12.17 -24.12 -3.28
CA PRO A 99 -11.52 -25.08 -4.18
C PRO A 99 -10.40 -24.43 -5.01
N PHE A 100 -9.26 -25.11 -5.12
CA PHE A 100 -8.09 -24.55 -5.80
C PHE A 100 -8.28 -24.54 -7.32
N PRO A 101 -7.82 -23.49 -8.02
CA PRO A 101 -8.04 -23.36 -9.46
C PRO A 101 -7.22 -24.36 -10.27
N PHE A 102 -7.59 -24.52 -11.55
CA PHE A 102 -6.71 -25.11 -12.56
C PHE A 102 -5.65 -24.09 -12.97
N ILE A 103 -4.60 -24.52 -13.66
CA ILE A 103 -3.59 -23.63 -14.23
C ILE A 103 -3.46 -23.93 -15.73
N PRO A 104 -3.57 -22.93 -16.62
CA PRO A 104 -4.04 -21.57 -16.34
C PRO A 104 -5.56 -21.48 -16.09
N ASP A 105 -6.01 -20.48 -15.33
CA ASP A 105 -7.41 -20.08 -15.18
C ASP A 105 -7.54 -18.54 -15.20
N SER A 106 -8.18 -18.00 -16.26
CA SER A 106 -8.35 -16.55 -16.42
C SER A 106 -9.67 -16.01 -15.86
N ILE A 107 -10.46 -16.84 -15.16
CA ILE A 107 -11.81 -16.48 -14.68
C ILE A 107 -11.87 -16.42 -13.15
N ASP A 108 -10.89 -17.00 -12.46
CA ASP A 108 -10.86 -17.06 -10.99
C ASP A 108 -10.48 -15.73 -10.30
N ASN A 109 -10.03 -14.74 -11.08
CA ASN A 109 -9.50 -13.44 -10.69
C ASN A 109 -8.34 -13.51 -9.69
N LYS A 110 -7.56 -14.60 -9.70
CA LYS A 110 -6.44 -14.85 -8.79
C LYS A 110 -5.21 -15.28 -9.57
N HIS A 111 -4.53 -14.30 -10.16
CA HIS A 111 -3.44 -14.58 -11.11
C HIS A 111 -2.06 -14.34 -10.49
N ASN A 112 -1.00 -14.45 -11.28
CA ASN A 112 0.36 -14.05 -10.88
C ASN A 112 0.95 -14.84 -9.70
N PHE A 113 0.91 -16.17 -9.77
CA PHE A 113 1.36 -17.03 -8.68
C PHE A 113 2.17 -18.25 -9.11
N VAL A 114 2.90 -18.79 -8.14
CA VAL A 114 3.70 -20.01 -8.22
C VAL A 114 3.20 -20.97 -7.14
N ALA A 115 2.69 -22.12 -7.55
CA ALA A 115 2.10 -23.13 -6.68
C ALA A 115 2.99 -24.38 -6.62
N PRO A 116 3.98 -24.45 -5.70
CA PRO A 116 4.76 -25.66 -5.49
C PRO A 116 3.89 -26.81 -4.96
N MET A 117 2.92 -26.52 -4.10
CA MET A 117 1.95 -27.51 -3.61
C MET A 117 0.72 -26.79 -3.07
N MET A 118 -0.03 -26.12 -3.95
CA MET A 118 -1.20 -25.36 -3.52
C MET A 118 -2.32 -26.32 -3.10
N CYS A 119 -2.62 -26.35 -1.82
CA CYS A 119 -3.61 -27.23 -1.21
C CYS A 119 -3.98 -26.75 0.21
N ASP A 120 -5.02 -27.35 0.78
CA ASP A 120 -5.59 -26.99 2.08
C ASP A 120 -4.67 -27.49 3.22
N ILE A 121 -3.63 -26.70 3.53
CA ILE A 121 -2.63 -26.95 4.57
C ILE A 121 -2.86 -26.01 5.75
N ASN A 122 -2.55 -26.48 6.96
CA ASN A 122 -2.95 -25.81 8.18
C ASN A 122 -1.74 -25.35 9.01
N PHE A 123 -1.75 -24.08 9.43
CA PHE A 123 -0.78 -23.47 10.35
C PHE A 123 -1.31 -23.26 11.78
N THR A 124 -2.59 -23.59 12.02
CA THR A 124 -3.30 -23.34 13.27
C THR A 124 -3.61 -24.63 14.02
N GLY A 125 -4.02 -24.51 15.29
CA GLY A 125 -4.37 -25.65 16.14
C GLY A 125 -3.27 -26.00 17.14
N ALA A 126 -3.69 -26.40 18.35
CA ALA A 126 -2.76 -26.73 19.43
C ALA A 126 -1.86 -27.92 19.05
N GLY A 127 -0.55 -27.73 19.14
CA GLY A 127 0.44 -28.75 18.79
C GLY A 127 0.69 -28.92 17.30
N ASN A 128 0.14 -28.05 16.43
CA ASN A 128 0.47 -28.04 15.01
C ASN A 128 1.96 -27.64 14.83
N PRO A 129 2.79 -28.50 14.21
CA PRO A 129 4.22 -28.24 14.05
C PRO A 129 4.54 -27.30 12.88
N GLY A 130 3.58 -27.02 12.00
CA GLY A 130 3.80 -26.32 10.73
C GLY A 130 4.50 -24.97 10.87
N LYS A 131 5.54 -24.79 10.05
CA LYS A 131 6.28 -23.52 9.92
C LYS A 131 6.50 -23.17 8.46
N CYS A 132 6.56 -21.88 8.17
CA CYS A 132 7.00 -21.36 6.89
C CYS A 132 8.17 -20.40 7.10
N TYR A 133 9.20 -20.53 6.27
CA TYR A 133 10.40 -19.70 6.29
C TYR A 133 10.68 -19.17 4.90
N TYR A 134 11.31 -18.01 4.82
CA TYR A 134 11.90 -17.52 3.59
C TYR A 134 13.31 -16.96 3.81
N SER A 135 14.15 -17.06 2.79
CA SER A 135 15.49 -16.47 2.80
C SER A 135 15.99 -16.25 1.39
N THR A 136 16.78 -15.20 1.20
CA THR A 136 17.65 -15.09 0.02
C THR A 136 18.95 -15.81 0.31
N VAL A 137 19.34 -16.77 -0.54
CA VAL A 137 20.57 -17.54 -0.46
C VAL A 137 21.30 -17.39 -1.79
N GLY A 138 22.34 -16.55 -1.82
CA GLY A 138 23.02 -16.17 -3.06
C GLY A 138 22.04 -15.48 -4.04
N ASP A 139 21.95 -15.96 -5.28
CA ASP A 139 21.03 -15.46 -6.30
C ASP A 139 19.64 -16.12 -6.27
N SER A 140 19.28 -16.79 -5.18
CA SER A 140 18.01 -17.51 -5.07
C SER A 140 17.17 -17.05 -3.90
N LEU A 141 15.89 -16.78 -4.13
CA LEU A 141 14.89 -16.72 -3.07
C LEU A 141 14.43 -18.15 -2.79
N VAL A 142 14.42 -18.55 -1.53
CA VAL A 142 13.91 -19.85 -1.07
C VAL A 142 12.75 -19.60 -0.11
N VAL A 143 11.61 -20.24 -0.36
CA VAL A 143 10.46 -20.28 0.57
C VAL A 143 10.19 -21.73 0.91
N SER A 144 10.23 -22.08 2.20
CA SER A 144 10.10 -23.45 2.70
C SER A 144 8.94 -23.58 3.67
N TRP A 145 8.03 -24.51 3.37
CA TRP A 145 7.03 -25.04 4.28
C TRP A 145 7.62 -26.28 4.94
N VAL A 146 7.69 -26.29 6.27
CA VAL A 146 8.33 -27.34 7.07
C VAL A 146 7.30 -27.93 8.02
N ASP A 147 7.12 -29.25 7.91
CA ASP A 147 6.21 -30.07 8.71
C ASP A 147 4.76 -29.54 8.73
N VAL A 148 4.28 -28.96 7.62
CA VAL A 148 2.95 -28.36 7.56
C VAL A 148 1.90 -29.44 7.25
N PRO A 149 0.98 -29.76 8.18
CA PRO A 149 -0.05 -30.77 7.96
C PRO A 149 -1.16 -30.24 7.05
N PHE A 150 -1.99 -31.13 6.50
CA PHE A 150 -3.24 -30.76 5.86
C PHE A 150 -4.28 -30.32 6.89
N TRP A 151 -5.18 -29.43 6.50
CA TRP A 151 -6.38 -29.15 7.26
C TRP A 151 -7.26 -30.40 7.38
N ASN A 152 -7.90 -30.58 8.53
CA ASN A 152 -8.83 -31.68 8.74
C ASN A 152 -9.98 -31.23 9.64
N GLN A 153 -11.22 -31.55 9.26
CA GLN A 153 -12.40 -31.22 10.05
C GLN A 153 -12.42 -31.91 11.43
N MET A 154 -11.78 -33.07 11.55
CA MET A 154 -11.72 -33.85 12.77
C MET A 154 -10.59 -33.38 13.69
N SER A 155 -10.84 -33.39 15.01
CA SER A 155 -9.81 -33.11 16.03
C SER A 155 -8.57 -34.00 15.82
N PRO A 156 -7.33 -33.45 15.88
CA PRO A 156 -6.96 -32.12 16.40
C PRO A 156 -7.11 -30.94 15.43
N GLY A 157 -7.71 -31.11 14.25
CA GLY A 157 -7.90 -30.05 13.25
C GLY A 157 -6.90 -30.11 12.09
N PHE A 158 -6.02 -31.12 12.06
CA PHE A 158 -5.01 -31.30 11.03
C PHE A 158 -4.55 -32.76 10.93
N THR A 159 -3.96 -33.15 9.80
CA THR A 159 -3.44 -34.50 9.55
C THR A 159 -2.23 -34.51 8.60
N GLY A 160 -1.39 -35.53 8.70
CA GLY A 160 -0.22 -35.68 7.82
C GLY A 160 0.91 -34.70 8.13
N THR A 161 1.84 -34.58 7.20
CA THR A 161 2.97 -33.64 7.27
C THR A 161 3.52 -33.42 5.86
N ASN A 162 3.81 -32.17 5.53
CA ASN A 162 4.40 -31.81 4.25
C ASN A 162 5.59 -30.86 4.47
N THR A 163 6.71 -31.23 3.88
CA THR A 163 7.93 -30.42 3.87
C THR A 163 8.36 -30.22 2.43
N PHE A 164 8.16 -29.00 1.92
CA PHE A 164 8.39 -28.63 0.53
C PHE A 164 8.87 -27.18 0.43
N GLN A 165 9.48 -26.83 -0.69
CA GLN A 165 9.97 -25.47 -0.91
C GLN A 165 9.87 -25.07 -2.38
N VAL A 166 9.80 -23.77 -2.62
CA VAL A 166 10.04 -23.15 -3.91
C VAL A 166 11.35 -22.38 -3.88
N ILE A 167 12.10 -22.44 -4.99
CA ILE A 167 13.33 -21.69 -5.23
C ILE A 167 13.15 -20.88 -6.51
N LEU A 168 13.27 -19.55 -6.42
CA LEU A 168 13.33 -18.65 -7.57
C LEU A 168 14.79 -18.23 -7.78
N ASN A 169 15.39 -18.60 -8.91
CA ASN A 169 16.79 -18.31 -9.19
C ASN A 169 16.93 -17.14 -10.17
N ARG A 170 17.45 -15.99 -9.74
CA ARG A 170 17.58 -14.80 -10.59
C ARG A 170 18.51 -15.00 -11.78
N LEU A 171 19.58 -15.78 -11.60
CA LEU A 171 20.64 -15.90 -12.58
C LEU A 171 20.17 -16.64 -13.84
N ASP A 172 19.53 -17.80 -13.66
CA ASP A 172 19.02 -18.61 -14.77
C ASP A 172 17.50 -18.43 -15.02
N LYS A 173 16.81 -17.67 -14.16
CA LYS A 173 15.35 -17.40 -14.18
C LYS A 173 14.50 -18.65 -13.96
N SER A 174 15.09 -19.71 -13.42
CA SER A 174 14.35 -20.95 -13.18
C SER A 174 13.56 -20.90 -11.88
N ILE A 175 12.51 -21.71 -11.84
CA ILE A 175 11.67 -21.95 -10.66
C ILE A 175 11.80 -23.43 -10.32
N THR A 176 12.21 -23.77 -9.10
CA THR A 176 12.37 -25.16 -8.67
C THR A 176 11.48 -25.47 -7.48
N PHE A 177 10.73 -26.56 -7.54
CA PHE A 177 9.98 -27.12 -6.43
C PHE A 177 10.73 -28.34 -5.91
N ASN A 178 10.96 -28.40 -4.59
CA ASN A 178 11.55 -29.57 -3.94
C ASN A 178 10.61 -30.09 -2.87
N TYR A 179 10.44 -31.40 -2.83
CA TYR A 179 9.57 -32.08 -1.87
C TYR A 179 10.42 -33.03 -1.03
N MET A 180 10.62 -32.70 0.24
CA MET A 180 11.32 -33.58 1.17
C MET A 180 10.40 -34.67 1.68
N THR A 181 9.22 -34.27 2.17
CA THR A 181 8.24 -35.17 2.77
C THR A 181 6.85 -34.79 2.28
N GLN A 182 6.06 -35.80 1.94
CA GLN A 182 4.62 -35.68 1.71
C GLN A 182 3.96 -36.87 2.39
N SER A 183 3.08 -36.62 3.36
CA SER A 183 2.30 -37.63 4.05
C SER A 183 0.92 -37.10 4.43
N GLY A 184 -0.08 -37.96 4.38
CA GLY A 184 -1.49 -37.59 4.59
C GLY A 184 -2.20 -37.25 3.28
N LEU A 185 -3.47 -36.91 3.41
CA LEU A 185 -4.36 -36.57 2.29
C LEU A 185 -5.10 -35.28 2.61
N THR A 186 -5.25 -34.42 1.61
CA THR A 186 -6.16 -33.28 1.67
C THR A 186 -7.60 -33.75 1.39
N GLN A 187 -8.58 -32.87 1.56
CA GLN A 187 -9.97 -33.18 1.19
C GLN A 187 -10.12 -33.24 -0.34
N ASN A 188 -10.77 -34.30 -0.82
CA ASN A 188 -11.05 -34.53 -2.25
C ASN A 188 -9.81 -34.51 -3.16
N ASP A 189 -8.62 -34.74 -2.60
CA ASP A 189 -7.34 -34.63 -3.30
C ASP A 189 -7.11 -33.25 -3.96
N ASP A 190 -7.75 -32.17 -3.47
CA ASP A 190 -7.68 -30.84 -4.07
C ASP A 190 -6.28 -30.20 -3.91
N ILE A 191 -5.42 -30.46 -4.90
CA ILE A 191 -4.03 -30.01 -4.97
C ILE A 191 -3.74 -29.50 -6.37
N THR A 192 -3.13 -28.32 -6.47
CA THR A 192 -2.68 -27.72 -7.73
C THR A 192 -1.17 -27.47 -7.67
N ILE A 193 -0.44 -27.91 -8.69
CA ILE A 193 1.00 -27.66 -8.86
C ILE A 193 1.23 -27.02 -10.23
N GLY A 194 1.84 -25.83 -10.26
CA GLY A 194 2.08 -25.09 -11.49
C GLY A 194 2.58 -23.67 -11.30
N ILE A 195 2.68 -22.95 -12.41
CA ILE A 195 2.99 -21.50 -12.46
C ILE A 195 1.97 -20.81 -13.37
N GLU A 196 1.56 -19.59 -13.02
CA GLU A 196 0.60 -18.79 -13.80
C GLU A 196 1.01 -17.32 -13.86
N ASN A 197 0.82 -16.69 -15.01
CA ASN A 197 1.15 -15.29 -15.26
C ASN A 197 0.11 -14.33 -14.65
N ASN A 198 0.32 -13.03 -14.81
CA ASN A 198 -0.51 -11.96 -14.26
C ASN A 198 -1.92 -11.80 -14.87
N SER A 199 -2.21 -12.41 -16.02
CA SER A 199 -3.55 -12.37 -16.64
C SER A 199 -4.36 -13.66 -16.43
N GLY A 200 -3.75 -14.71 -15.89
CA GLY A 200 -4.37 -16.04 -15.79
C GLY A 200 -4.60 -16.74 -17.13
N THR A 201 -4.23 -16.12 -18.26
CA THR A 201 -4.42 -16.73 -19.59
C THR A 201 -3.25 -17.60 -20.00
N ILE A 202 -2.10 -17.49 -19.31
CA ILE A 202 -0.89 -18.24 -19.59
C ILE A 202 -0.37 -18.86 -18.30
N GLY A 203 -0.18 -20.17 -18.32
CA GLY A 203 0.33 -20.91 -17.19
C GLY A 203 0.84 -22.27 -17.64
N LEU A 204 1.69 -22.86 -16.82
CA LEU A 204 2.21 -24.20 -17.06
C LEU A 204 1.91 -25.11 -15.86
N PRO A 205 0.86 -25.93 -15.95
CA PRO A 205 0.57 -26.92 -14.90
C PRO A 205 1.62 -28.04 -14.91
N HIS A 206 1.93 -28.55 -13.73
CA HIS A 206 2.53 -29.88 -13.59
C HIS A 206 1.43 -30.91 -13.35
N SER A 207 0.56 -30.67 -12.36
CA SER A 207 -0.50 -31.61 -12.00
C SER A 207 -1.65 -30.96 -11.22
N LYS A 208 -2.84 -31.56 -11.36
CA LYS A 208 -4.03 -31.31 -10.54
C LYS A 208 -4.48 -32.61 -9.90
N ASN A 209 -4.82 -32.57 -8.62
CA ASN A 209 -5.27 -33.71 -7.81
C ASN A 209 -4.27 -34.88 -7.75
N VAL A 210 -2.97 -34.56 -7.78
CA VAL A 210 -1.88 -35.55 -7.68
C VAL A 210 -0.86 -35.05 -6.67
N TYR A 211 -0.54 -35.91 -5.70
CA TYR A 211 0.44 -35.63 -4.66
C TYR A 211 1.87 -35.74 -5.21
N PRO A 212 2.77 -34.82 -4.84
CA PRO A 212 4.19 -34.95 -5.17
C PRO A 212 4.83 -36.09 -4.37
N SER A 213 5.80 -36.78 -4.96
CA SER A 213 6.59 -37.80 -4.25
C SER A 213 7.56 -37.16 -3.26
N SER A 214 7.96 -37.88 -2.21
CA SER A 214 9.06 -37.46 -1.32
C SER A 214 10.42 -37.66 -2.01
N GLY A 215 11.39 -36.79 -1.72
CA GLY A 215 12.72 -36.81 -2.37
C GLY A 215 12.67 -36.46 -3.86
N TYR A 216 11.74 -35.60 -4.26
CA TYR A 216 11.39 -35.28 -5.63
C TYR A 216 11.61 -33.79 -5.94
N SER A 217 11.95 -33.49 -7.19
CA SER A 217 12.08 -32.10 -7.65
C SER A 217 11.41 -31.88 -9.00
N ILE A 218 10.85 -30.69 -9.18
CA ILE A 218 10.38 -30.16 -10.47
C ILE A 218 11.15 -28.86 -10.73
N LYS A 219 11.69 -28.70 -11.94
CA LYS A 219 12.34 -27.45 -12.36
C LYS A 219 11.66 -26.91 -13.62
N TYR A 220 11.16 -25.70 -13.53
CA TYR A 220 10.68 -24.88 -14.64
C TYR A 220 11.86 -24.09 -15.22
N TYR A 221 12.00 -24.15 -16.53
CA TYR A 221 13.06 -23.50 -17.30
C TYR A 221 12.46 -22.33 -18.07
N TYR A 222 13.03 -21.16 -17.86
CA TYR A 222 12.70 -19.95 -18.62
C TYR A 222 13.13 -20.12 -20.09
N PRO A 223 12.31 -19.68 -21.07
CA PRO A 223 12.66 -19.79 -22.48
C PRO A 223 13.90 -18.95 -22.82
N ALA A 224 14.87 -19.54 -23.53
CA ALA A 224 16.08 -18.81 -23.95
C ALA A 224 15.78 -17.64 -24.90
N ASN A 225 14.74 -17.79 -25.74
CA ASN A 225 14.26 -16.77 -26.67
C ASN A 225 12.72 -16.75 -26.62
N PRO A 226 12.08 -16.03 -25.68
CA PRO A 226 10.63 -15.89 -25.68
C PRO A 226 10.18 -15.19 -26.96
N THR A 227 9.18 -15.74 -27.64
CA THR A 227 8.59 -15.16 -28.86
C THR A 227 7.16 -14.69 -28.66
N TYR A 228 6.60 -14.89 -27.46
CA TYR A 228 5.27 -14.46 -27.12
C TYR A 228 5.24 -12.94 -26.97
N LEU A 229 4.29 -12.32 -27.66
CA LEU A 229 4.19 -10.88 -27.80
C LEU A 229 3.02 -10.39 -26.95
N VAL A 230 3.28 -9.41 -26.10
CA VAL A 230 2.32 -8.83 -25.18
C VAL A 230 2.27 -7.33 -25.39
N THR A 231 1.07 -6.84 -25.69
CA THR A 231 0.71 -5.43 -25.62
C THR A 231 -0.09 -5.25 -24.35
N ASP A 232 0.36 -4.39 -23.44
CA ASP A 232 -0.32 -4.13 -22.17
C ASP A 232 -0.05 -2.69 -21.75
N GLY A 233 -1.03 -1.81 -21.93
CA GLY A 233 -0.98 -0.46 -21.39
C GLY A 233 -1.45 -0.47 -19.94
N SER A 234 -1.06 0.52 -19.15
CA SER A 234 -1.65 0.71 -17.83
C SER A 234 -1.68 2.17 -17.42
N ALA A 235 -2.78 2.58 -16.79
CA ALA A 235 -2.84 3.83 -16.04
C ALA A 235 -2.35 3.56 -14.62
N GLU A 236 -1.10 3.89 -14.34
CA GLU A 236 -0.44 3.54 -13.08
C GLU A 236 -0.93 4.41 -11.92
N TRP A 237 -1.02 5.72 -12.14
CA TRP A 237 -1.49 6.66 -11.12
C TRP A 237 -1.92 8.01 -11.68
N ASN A 238 -2.74 8.72 -10.89
CA ASN A 238 -3.17 10.09 -11.08
C ASN A 238 -2.52 11.00 -10.02
N GLY A 239 -2.17 12.23 -10.41
CA GLY A 239 -1.55 13.24 -9.55
C GLY A 239 -0.11 12.88 -9.18
N LYS A 240 0.04 11.97 -8.21
CA LYS A 240 1.31 11.44 -7.70
C LYS A 240 1.27 9.92 -7.55
N LYS A 241 2.44 9.29 -7.47
CA LYS A 241 2.57 7.83 -7.34
C LYS A 241 1.71 7.30 -6.18
N GLY A 242 0.95 6.24 -6.45
CA GLY A 242 0.12 5.54 -5.47
C GLY A 242 -1.33 6.03 -5.37
N ASN A 243 -1.80 6.92 -6.25
CA ASN A 243 -3.18 7.42 -6.25
C ASN A 243 -3.63 8.00 -4.90
N ARG A 244 -2.67 8.50 -4.11
CA ARG A 244 -2.92 9.02 -2.77
C ARG A 244 -3.84 10.23 -2.83
N GLY A 245 -4.86 10.23 -1.99
CA GLY A 245 -5.86 11.28 -1.86
C GLY A 245 -5.22 12.63 -1.57
N GLU A 246 -5.77 13.67 -2.17
CA GLU A 246 -5.21 15.02 -2.12
C GLU A 246 -6.28 16.06 -1.75
N PHE A 247 -5.92 16.94 -0.81
CA PHE A 247 -6.69 18.13 -0.52
C PHE A 247 -6.26 19.24 -1.47
N ILE A 248 -7.18 19.77 -2.27
CA ILE A 248 -6.89 20.86 -3.21
C ILE A 248 -7.64 22.13 -2.82
N PRO A 249 -7.05 23.32 -2.98
CA PRO A 249 -7.72 24.56 -2.64
C PRO A 249 -8.86 24.85 -3.62
N TYR A 250 -10.01 25.30 -3.11
CA TYR A 250 -10.99 25.99 -3.93
C TYR A 250 -10.33 27.23 -4.55
N SER A 251 -10.28 27.26 -5.88
CA SER A 251 -9.71 28.34 -6.67
C SER A 251 -10.55 28.61 -7.92
N THR A 252 -10.48 29.84 -8.42
CA THR A 252 -10.96 30.17 -9.76
C THR A 252 -9.99 29.74 -10.86
N ASP A 253 -8.76 29.40 -10.48
CA ASP A 253 -7.77 28.85 -11.39
C ASP A 253 -8.01 27.35 -11.63
N THR A 254 -7.41 26.83 -12.69
CA THR A 254 -7.49 25.40 -13.04
C THR A 254 -6.46 24.58 -12.29
N PHE A 255 -6.89 23.52 -11.63
CA PHE A 255 -6.04 22.44 -11.12
C PHE A 255 -5.56 21.55 -12.28
N SER A 256 -4.26 21.28 -12.36
CA SER A 256 -3.69 20.47 -13.44
C SER A 256 -3.98 18.99 -13.23
N LEU A 257 -4.49 18.32 -14.26
CA LEU A 257 -4.75 16.88 -14.23
C LEU A 257 -3.57 16.14 -14.86
N VAL A 258 -2.86 15.36 -14.03
CA VAL A 258 -1.64 14.64 -14.39
C VAL A 258 -1.87 13.15 -14.17
N ALA A 259 -1.38 12.33 -15.10
CA ALA A 259 -1.41 10.88 -14.97
C ALA A 259 -0.09 10.25 -15.45
N ASN A 260 0.25 9.09 -14.91
CA ASN A 260 1.33 8.25 -15.40
C ASN A 260 0.77 7.04 -16.14
N ILE A 261 1.33 6.81 -17.31
CA ILE A 261 0.95 5.72 -18.20
C ILE A 261 2.17 4.85 -18.45
N ALA A 262 2.02 3.55 -18.27
CA ALA A 262 3.07 2.56 -18.47
C ALA A 262 2.73 1.57 -19.60
N ASN A 263 3.78 1.01 -20.18
CA ASN A 263 3.70 -0.16 -21.04
C ASN A 263 4.31 -1.35 -20.30
N LEU A 264 3.43 -2.19 -19.78
CA LEU A 264 3.76 -3.40 -19.01
C LEU A 264 3.94 -4.64 -19.91
N GLY A 265 3.72 -4.46 -21.22
CA GLY A 265 3.96 -5.47 -22.25
C GLY A 265 5.43 -5.60 -22.63
N ASN A 266 5.68 -6.41 -23.67
CA ASN A 266 7.01 -6.59 -24.25
C ASN A 266 7.10 -6.13 -25.70
N GLN A 267 6.14 -5.30 -26.12
CA GLN A 267 6.11 -4.65 -27.42
C GLN A 267 5.81 -3.17 -27.25
N ASP A 268 6.30 -2.36 -28.18
CA ASP A 268 6.00 -0.94 -28.22
C ASP A 268 4.51 -0.69 -28.48
N ILE A 269 3.92 0.28 -27.78
CA ILE A 269 2.54 0.74 -27.98
C ILE A 269 2.59 2.01 -28.83
N PRO A 270 2.12 2.00 -30.10
CA PRO A 270 2.31 3.14 -31.01
C PRO A 270 1.48 4.36 -30.65
N SER A 271 0.15 4.25 -30.66
CA SER A 271 -0.75 5.37 -30.38
C SER A 271 -1.89 4.90 -29.51
N TYR A 272 -2.27 5.72 -28.54
CA TYR A 272 -3.31 5.40 -27.57
C TYR A 272 -4.07 6.67 -27.18
N LEU A 273 -5.26 6.49 -26.62
CA LEU A 273 -6.13 7.56 -26.15
C LEU A 273 -6.19 7.52 -24.63
N MET A 274 -5.98 8.68 -24.02
CA MET A 274 -6.22 8.89 -22.60
C MET A 274 -7.48 9.73 -22.40
N ASN A 275 -8.39 9.25 -21.56
CA ASN A 275 -9.60 9.98 -21.15
C ASN A 275 -9.55 10.26 -19.64
N GLY A 276 -9.64 11.53 -19.27
CA GLY A 276 -9.66 11.98 -17.89
C GLY A 276 -11.06 12.46 -17.50
N SER A 277 -11.48 12.18 -16.28
CA SER A 277 -12.75 12.71 -15.75
C SER A 277 -12.65 13.00 -14.26
N ILE A 278 -13.35 14.06 -13.82
CA ILE A 278 -13.64 14.31 -12.41
C ILE A 278 -15.11 13.98 -12.19
N ASN A 279 -15.37 13.02 -11.31
CA ASN A 279 -16.70 12.53 -10.99
C ASN A 279 -17.07 12.93 -9.56
N ASP A 280 -18.30 13.40 -9.36
CA ASP A 280 -18.84 13.57 -8.01
C ASP A 280 -19.17 12.22 -7.36
N LEU A 281 -19.58 12.23 -6.09
CA LEU A 281 -19.98 11.02 -5.35
C LEU A 281 -21.24 10.33 -5.92
N SER A 282 -21.97 10.98 -6.82
CA SER A 282 -23.08 10.38 -7.58
C SER A 282 -22.60 9.77 -8.91
N MET A 283 -21.28 9.63 -9.10
CA MET A 283 -20.63 9.16 -10.32
C MET A 283 -20.94 10.00 -11.56
N THR A 284 -21.32 11.27 -11.38
CA THR A 284 -21.57 12.18 -12.49
C THR A 284 -20.29 12.92 -12.83
N ALA A 285 -19.87 12.83 -14.10
CA ALA A 285 -18.72 13.58 -14.60
C ALA A 285 -19.02 15.08 -14.62
N ILE A 286 -18.35 15.83 -13.75
CA ILE A 286 -18.43 17.30 -13.69
C ILE A 286 -17.33 18.00 -14.50
N HIS A 287 -16.28 17.26 -14.86
CA HIS A 287 -15.23 17.68 -15.77
C HIS A 287 -14.76 16.47 -16.59
N THR A 288 -14.47 16.69 -17.88
CA THR A 288 -13.92 15.67 -18.76
C THR A 288 -12.83 16.27 -19.62
N THR A 289 -11.77 15.51 -19.86
CA THR A 289 -10.66 15.89 -20.71
C THR A 289 -10.17 14.67 -21.49
N SER A 290 -9.52 14.86 -22.62
CA SER A 290 -8.97 13.76 -23.41
C SER A 290 -7.75 14.22 -24.19
N MET A 291 -6.84 13.28 -24.46
CA MET A 291 -5.68 13.52 -25.32
C MET A 291 -5.33 12.26 -26.10
N VAL A 292 -5.09 12.42 -27.40
CA VAL A 292 -4.53 11.37 -28.25
C VAL A 292 -3.02 11.46 -28.19
N ILE A 293 -2.37 10.37 -27.80
CA ILE A 293 -0.92 10.26 -27.81
C ILE A 293 -0.51 9.60 -29.13
N ASN A 294 0.22 10.36 -29.96
CA ASN A 294 0.73 9.88 -31.25
C ASN A 294 2.19 9.40 -31.16
N ASP A 295 2.82 9.56 -30.01
CA ASP A 295 4.17 9.08 -29.74
C ASP A 295 4.14 7.65 -29.22
N THR A 296 5.14 6.87 -29.60
CA THR A 296 5.31 5.48 -29.16
C THR A 296 5.68 5.40 -27.69
N LEU A 297 4.93 4.63 -26.90
CA LEU A 297 5.31 4.21 -25.56
C LEU A 297 6.13 2.90 -25.66
N GLU A 298 7.44 3.03 -25.53
CA GLU A 298 8.38 1.90 -25.60
C GLU A 298 8.09 0.84 -24.53
N PHE A 299 8.33 -0.43 -24.83
CA PHE A 299 8.10 -1.52 -23.87
C PHE A 299 8.90 -1.34 -22.56
N GLY A 300 8.27 -1.61 -21.43
CA GLY A 300 8.87 -1.46 -20.11
C GLY A 300 9.17 0.00 -19.71
N LYS A 301 8.60 0.98 -20.41
CA LYS A 301 8.68 2.41 -20.07
C LYS A 301 7.34 2.94 -19.57
N ASP A 302 7.45 4.00 -18.79
CA ASP A 302 6.34 4.85 -18.37
C ASP A 302 6.57 6.30 -18.80
N THR A 303 5.51 7.08 -18.76
CA THR A 303 5.53 8.52 -19.03
C THR A 303 4.51 9.25 -18.17
N ILE A 304 4.84 10.47 -17.76
CA ILE A 304 3.95 11.37 -17.03
C ILE A 304 3.39 12.38 -18.02
N LEU A 305 2.07 12.46 -18.11
CA LEU A 305 1.36 13.30 -19.06
C LEU A 305 0.39 14.22 -18.32
N THR A 306 0.29 15.47 -18.78
CA THR A 306 -0.68 16.45 -18.28
C THR A 306 -1.76 16.65 -19.34
N TYR A 307 -3.01 16.53 -18.92
CA TYR A 307 -4.16 16.78 -19.80
C TYR A 307 -4.22 18.25 -20.24
N PRO A 308 -4.74 18.53 -21.45
CA PRO A 308 -4.77 19.89 -22.00
C PRO A 308 -5.74 20.84 -21.29
N THR A 309 -6.72 20.31 -20.55
CA THR A 309 -7.67 21.12 -19.78
C THR A 309 -7.61 20.72 -18.31
N GLY A 310 -7.34 21.69 -17.45
CA GLY A 310 -7.38 21.48 -16.00
C GLY A 310 -8.79 21.56 -15.43
N PHE A 311 -8.94 21.05 -14.21
CA PHE A 311 -10.18 21.05 -13.45
C PHE A 311 -10.41 22.39 -12.75
N VAL A 312 -11.58 23.01 -12.95
CA VAL A 312 -11.99 24.19 -12.19
C VAL A 312 -12.80 23.71 -10.99
N THR A 313 -12.31 23.98 -9.79
CA THR A 313 -12.94 23.48 -8.56
C THR A 313 -14.33 24.08 -8.32
N PRO A 314 -15.36 23.29 -7.96
CA PRO A 314 -16.69 23.80 -7.67
C PRO A 314 -16.73 24.74 -6.45
N VAL A 315 -17.63 25.72 -6.52
CA VAL A 315 -17.92 26.62 -5.39
C VAL A 315 -18.46 25.80 -4.22
N GLY A 316 -17.88 25.98 -3.04
CA GLY A 316 -18.28 25.29 -1.81
C GLY A 316 -17.55 23.97 -1.55
N GLY A 317 -16.64 23.55 -2.42
CA GLY A 317 -15.81 22.36 -2.22
C GLY A 317 -16.55 21.05 -2.45
N GLY A 318 -15.97 19.96 -1.93
CA GLY A 318 -16.54 18.61 -2.01
C GLY A 318 -15.50 17.54 -2.33
N THR A 319 -15.93 16.28 -2.28
CA THR A 319 -15.10 15.11 -2.63
C THR A 319 -15.42 14.62 -4.05
N PHE A 320 -14.37 14.26 -4.78
CA PHE A 320 -14.44 13.84 -6.17
C PHE A 320 -13.49 12.68 -6.47
N GLY A 321 -13.84 11.84 -7.43
CA GLY A 321 -12.94 10.86 -8.02
C GLY A 321 -12.30 11.42 -9.29
N TYR A 322 -10.97 11.54 -9.32
CA TYR A 322 -10.21 11.78 -10.55
C TYR A 322 -9.85 10.45 -11.19
N SER A 323 -10.44 10.17 -12.35
CA SER A 323 -10.19 8.95 -13.12
C SER A 323 -9.42 9.24 -14.41
N THR A 324 -8.45 8.38 -14.72
CA THR A 324 -7.78 8.29 -16.02
C THR A 324 -8.06 6.91 -16.59
N ILE A 325 -8.50 6.84 -17.84
CA ILE A 325 -8.80 5.60 -18.56
C ILE A 325 -8.03 5.59 -19.88
N LEU A 326 -7.27 4.51 -20.10
CA LEU A 326 -6.63 4.20 -21.37
C LEU A 326 -7.59 3.50 -22.32
N SER A 327 -7.42 3.77 -23.61
CA SER A 327 -8.18 3.12 -24.67
C SER A 327 -7.45 3.20 -26.01
N GLY A 328 -7.91 2.43 -26.99
CA GLY A 328 -7.34 2.43 -28.34
C GLY A 328 -6.05 1.62 -28.49
N ILE A 329 -5.61 0.93 -27.43
CA ILE A 329 -4.52 -0.02 -27.46
C ILE A 329 -5.02 -1.32 -28.09
N VAL A 330 -4.37 -1.76 -29.16
CA VAL A 330 -4.79 -2.94 -29.93
C VAL A 330 -4.22 -4.20 -29.29
N ASN A 331 -5.09 -5.17 -28.99
CA ASN A 331 -4.77 -6.42 -28.30
C ASN A 331 -4.19 -6.20 -26.89
N ASP A 332 -4.71 -5.21 -26.17
CA ASP A 332 -4.38 -5.01 -24.76
C ASP A 332 -4.75 -6.26 -23.93
N LEU A 333 -3.81 -6.75 -23.13
CA LEU A 333 -3.94 -8.03 -22.43
C LEU A 333 -4.70 -7.89 -21.11
N ILE A 334 -4.42 -6.86 -20.30
CA ILE A 334 -4.95 -6.70 -18.94
C ILE A 334 -5.76 -5.40 -18.84
N ILE A 335 -6.95 -5.39 -19.44
CA ILE A 335 -7.83 -4.20 -19.45
C ILE A 335 -8.17 -3.68 -18.03
N SER A 336 -8.06 -4.50 -16.98
CA SER A 336 -8.32 -4.07 -15.60
C SER A 336 -7.31 -3.04 -15.07
N ASN A 337 -6.11 -2.95 -15.63
CA ASN A 337 -5.09 -1.97 -15.20
C ASN A 337 -5.09 -0.68 -16.07
N ASP A 338 -6.02 -0.56 -17.02
CA ASP A 338 -6.18 0.62 -17.88
C ASP A 338 -6.79 1.83 -17.16
N THR A 339 -7.16 1.67 -15.88
CA THR A 339 -7.85 2.70 -15.11
C THR A 339 -7.13 3.01 -13.79
N ALA A 340 -6.84 4.29 -13.58
CA ALA A 340 -6.42 4.83 -12.29
C ALA A 340 -7.52 5.74 -11.72
N ILE A 341 -7.75 5.67 -10.41
CA ILE A 341 -8.69 6.54 -9.68
C ILE A 341 -7.98 7.10 -8.45
N GLN A 342 -8.03 8.43 -8.28
CA GLN A 342 -7.52 9.16 -7.12
C GLN A 342 -8.66 9.94 -6.47
N GLU A 343 -8.71 9.97 -5.13
CA GLU A 343 -9.60 10.87 -4.40
C GLU A 343 -9.06 12.30 -4.37
N LEU A 344 -9.91 13.27 -4.70
CA LEU A 344 -9.63 14.70 -4.55
C LEU A 344 -10.67 15.32 -3.62
N VAL A 345 -10.22 16.05 -2.60
CA VAL A 345 -11.09 16.78 -1.67
C VAL A 345 -10.83 18.27 -1.83
N VAL A 346 -11.81 18.99 -2.39
CA VAL A 346 -11.74 20.44 -2.56
C VAL A 346 -12.10 21.13 -1.24
N ILE A 347 -11.16 21.89 -0.70
CA ILE A 347 -11.31 22.65 0.54
C ILE A 347 -11.56 24.12 0.24
N ASP A 348 -12.60 24.73 0.83
CA ASP A 348 -12.81 26.18 0.73
C ASP A 348 -11.76 26.94 1.54
N THR A 349 -10.66 27.28 0.88
CA THR A 349 -9.55 28.01 1.49
C THR A 349 -9.83 29.48 1.70
N ASN A 350 -11.01 30.01 1.35
CA ASN A 350 -11.40 31.35 1.80
C ASN A 350 -11.91 31.35 3.25
N SER A 351 -12.30 30.18 3.77
CA SER A 351 -12.68 30.03 5.16
C SER A 351 -11.47 30.17 6.09
N ILE A 352 -11.69 30.77 7.26
CA ILE A 352 -10.68 30.84 8.32
C ILE A 352 -10.46 29.46 8.94
N SER A 353 -11.52 28.64 9.02
CA SER A 353 -11.51 27.30 9.57
C SER A 353 -11.85 26.30 8.47
N MET A 354 -11.01 25.29 8.30
CA MET A 354 -11.13 24.26 7.27
C MET A 354 -11.09 22.88 7.95
N SER A 355 -11.89 21.94 7.46
CA SER A 355 -11.88 20.56 7.94
C SER A 355 -11.39 19.65 6.83
N LEU A 356 -10.38 18.83 7.12
CA LEU A 356 -9.75 17.91 6.20
C LEU A 356 -10.08 16.49 6.64
N GLY A 357 -10.78 15.75 5.80
CA GLY A 357 -11.18 14.36 6.02
C GLY A 357 -11.42 13.67 4.69
N PHE A 358 -11.07 12.38 4.62
CA PHE A 358 -11.33 11.54 3.45
C PHE A 358 -12.64 10.76 3.60
N ALA A 359 -12.92 10.19 4.78
CA ALA A 359 -14.22 9.56 5.04
C ALA A 359 -15.38 10.58 4.97
N GLN A 360 -16.48 10.19 4.33
CA GLN A 360 -17.60 11.08 4.07
C GLN A 360 -18.91 10.58 4.71
N GLY A 361 -19.80 11.52 5.02
CA GLY A 361 -21.17 11.19 5.44
C GLY A 361 -21.26 10.45 6.78
N ILE A 362 -21.91 9.29 6.77
CA ILE A 362 -22.20 8.47 7.96
C ILE A 362 -21.42 7.16 7.80
N PRO A 363 -20.87 6.59 8.90
CA PRO A 363 -20.22 5.28 8.88
C PRO A 363 -20.97 4.25 8.04
N SER A 364 -20.27 3.68 7.07
CA SER A 364 -20.82 2.77 6.06
C SER A 364 -20.28 1.35 6.22
N GLY A 365 -19.14 1.17 6.90
CA GLY A 365 -18.56 -0.13 7.22
C GLY A 365 -18.84 -0.61 8.65
N ILE A 366 -18.08 -1.62 9.08
CA ILE A 366 -18.22 -2.27 10.39
C ILE A 366 -17.28 -1.69 11.46
N GLY A 367 -16.32 -0.86 11.05
CA GLY A 367 -15.26 -0.31 11.85
C GLY A 367 -14.15 -1.31 12.20
N ILE A 368 -13.14 -0.84 12.94
CA ILE A 368 -12.02 -1.66 13.39
C ILE A 368 -11.78 -1.55 14.90
N ALA A 369 -11.45 -2.69 15.50
CA ALA A 369 -11.03 -2.82 16.89
C ALA A 369 -10.12 -4.03 17.07
N TRP A 370 -9.20 -3.96 18.02
CA TRP A 370 -8.34 -5.10 18.40
C TRP A 370 -8.75 -5.69 19.74
N SER A 371 -8.85 -7.02 19.78
CA SER A 371 -9.19 -7.77 21.00
C SER A 371 -8.12 -7.67 22.08
N GLY A 372 -6.87 -7.36 21.72
CA GLY A 372 -5.80 -7.07 22.68
C GLY A 372 -5.92 -5.72 23.38
N GLY A 373 -6.80 -4.83 22.88
CA GLY A 373 -6.87 -3.44 23.31
C GLY A 373 -5.65 -2.61 22.93
N THR A 374 -4.86 -3.11 21.97
CA THR A 374 -3.63 -2.50 21.48
C THR A 374 -3.68 -2.49 19.96
N GLY A 375 -3.56 -1.31 19.36
CA GLY A 375 -3.56 -1.09 17.91
C GLY A 375 -3.95 0.34 17.59
N GLY A 376 -3.86 0.76 16.34
CA GLY A 376 -4.23 2.11 15.97
C GLY A 376 -4.43 2.28 14.48
N ILE A 377 -5.13 3.34 14.13
CA ILE A 377 -5.31 3.77 12.74
C ILE A 377 -4.79 5.19 12.62
N GLY A 378 -3.83 5.37 11.72
CA GLY A 378 -3.30 6.66 11.35
C GLY A 378 -3.80 7.10 9.98
N VAL A 379 -4.00 8.41 9.79
CA VAL A 379 -4.30 9.00 8.48
C VAL A 379 -3.35 10.18 8.25
N TYR A 380 -2.78 10.25 7.05
CA TYR A 380 -1.92 11.36 6.62
C TYR A 380 -2.77 12.52 6.05
N PHE A 381 -2.48 13.74 6.48
CA PHE A 381 -3.14 14.96 6.03
C PHE A 381 -2.10 15.98 5.57
N GLU A 382 -2.17 16.40 4.31
CA GLU A 382 -1.37 17.49 3.75
C GLU A 382 -2.26 18.72 3.52
N PRO A 383 -2.09 19.81 4.28
CA PRO A 383 -2.87 21.03 4.09
C PRO A 383 -2.77 21.62 2.67
N PRO A 384 -3.89 22.08 2.08
CA PRO A 384 -3.88 22.71 0.76
C PRO A 384 -3.30 24.15 0.76
N VAL A 385 -3.03 24.70 1.95
CA VAL A 385 -2.48 26.04 2.18
C VAL A 385 -1.60 26.05 3.42
N TYR A 386 -0.64 26.96 3.45
CA TYR A 386 0.29 27.15 4.58
C TYR A 386 0.54 28.64 4.88
N PRO A 387 0.95 28.98 6.11
CA PRO A 387 0.94 28.09 7.29
C PRO A 387 -0.47 27.86 7.83
N VAL A 388 -0.64 26.76 8.57
CA VAL A 388 -1.90 26.43 9.25
C VAL A 388 -1.66 26.00 10.69
N LYS A 389 -2.60 26.32 11.57
CA LYS A 389 -2.66 25.82 12.94
C LYS A 389 -3.66 24.68 13.01
N ILE A 390 -3.29 23.58 13.65
CA ILE A 390 -4.21 22.49 13.95
C ILE A 390 -5.01 22.83 15.22
N THR A 391 -6.33 22.86 15.12
CA THR A 391 -7.20 23.18 16.26
C THR A 391 -7.81 21.95 16.90
N ASN A 392 -8.23 20.98 16.07
CA ASN A 392 -8.89 19.77 16.54
C ASN A 392 -8.51 18.58 15.67
N THR A 393 -8.49 17.40 16.28
CA THR A 393 -8.61 16.12 15.59
C THR A 393 -9.99 15.55 15.90
N ASN A 394 -10.57 14.80 14.97
CA ASN A 394 -11.95 14.37 15.04
C ASN A 394 -12.04 12.87 14.75
N PHE A 395 -12.85 12.15 15.53
CA PHE A 395 -13.00 10.70 15.43
C PHE A 395 -14.47 10.30 15.55
N ILE A 396 -14.93 9.31 14.79
CA ILE A 396 -16.22 8.65 15.04
C ILE A 396 -15.99 7.25 15.60
N ILE A 397 -16.56 6.96 16.76
CA ILE A 397 -16.53 5.65 17.38
C ILE A 397 -17.87 4.95 17.12
N SER A 398 -17.86 3.82 16.41
CA SER A 398 -19.07 3.06 16.07
C SER A 398 -19.55 2.14 17.20
N SER A 399 -18.65 1.73 18.10
CA SER A 399 -18.97 0.88 19.25
C SER A 399 -17.95 1.04 20.38
N ASN A 400 -18.40 1.04 21.64
CA ASN A 400 -17.54 1.09 22.83
C ASN A 400 -18.16 0.35 24.03
N PRO A 401 -18.32 -0.98 23.96
CA PRO A 401 -19.08 -1.75 24.93
C PRO A 401 -18.43 -1.80 26.32
N ASN A 402 -17.13 -1.55 26.41
CA ASN A 402 -16.33 -1.65 27.64
C ASN A 402 -16.00 -0.29 28.26
N SER A 403 -16.59 0.80 27.76
CA SER A 403 -16.25 2.16 28.20
C SER A 403 -14.73 2.42 28.14
N GLY A 404 -14.14 2.08 27.01
CA GLY A 404 -12.73 2.31 26.72
C GLY A 404 -12.40 3.75 26.33
N SER A 405 -11.17 4.17 26.62
CA SER A 405 -10.57 5.40 26.12
C SER A 405 -9.69 5.14 24.90
N PHE A 406 -9.27 6.20 24.23
CA PHE A 406 -8.23 6.17 23.19
C PHE A 406 -7.34 7.42 23.34
N ASP A 407 -6.14 7.42 22.75
CA ASP A 407 -5.34 8.65 22.61
C ASP A 407 -5.44 9.17 21.17
N ALA A 408 -5.70 10.46 21.03
CA ALA A 408 -5.58 11.19 19.77
C ALA A 408 -4.17 11.78 19.69
N LYS A 409 -3.38 11.37 18.70
CA LYS A 409 -1.99 11.81 18.54
C LYS A 409 -1.77 12.47 17.20
N ILE A 410 -0.85 13.43 17.15
CA ILE A 410 -0.41 14.10 15.93
C ILE A 410 1.09 13.92 15.81
N TYR A 411 1.55 13.43 14.66
CA TYR A 411 2.97 13.31 14.32
C TYR A 411 3.29 14.19 13.11
N ALA A 412 4.48 14.77 13.09
CA ALA A 412 5.06 15.39 11.90
C ALA A 412 5.41 14.32 10.86
N ASP A 413 5.55 14.73 9.60
CA ASP A 413 6.01 13.92 8.48
C ASP A 413 7.54 13.97 8.29
N ASP A 414 8.29 14.15 9.38
CA ASP A 414 9.74 14.42 9.38
C ASP A 414 10.63 13.17 9.57
N ASP A 415 10.06 11.95 9.48
CA ASP A 415 10.85 10.71 9.37
C ASP A 415 11.37 10.54 7.93
N PRO A 416 12.41 9.70 7.67
CA PRO A 416 12.85 9.42 6.31
C PRO A 416 11.69 9.03 5.39
N ASP A 417 11.75 9.50 4.14
CA ASP A 417 10.72 9.31 3.11
C ASP A 417 9.34 9.93 3.42
N GLY A 418 9.25 10.87 4.37
CA GLY A 418 8.01 11.58 4.70
C GLY A 418 7.10 10.79 5.65
N GLY A 419 7.67 9.86 6.42
CA GLY A 419 6.95 9.02 7.37
C GLY A 419 6.62 9.73 8.70
N PRO A 420 5.83 9.08 9.57
CA PRO A 420 5.45 9.61 10.88
C PRO A 420 6.67 9.69 11.82
N GLY A 421 7.13 10.90 12.11
CA GLY A 421 8.32 11.17 12.91
C GLY A 421 8.02 11.75 14.29
N THR A 422 8.24 13.05 14.46
CA THR A 422 8.14 13.76 15.74
C THR A 422 6.70 13.80 16.24
N LEU A 423 6.44 13.33 17.47
CA LEU A 423 5.16 13.51 18.15
C LEU A 423 4.93 15.00 18.51
N LEU A 424 3.93 15.62 17.90
CA LEU A 424 3.57 17.02 18.06
C LEU A 424 2.50 17.26 19.13
N ASP A 425 1.55 16.34 19.27
CA ASP A 425 0.48 16.42 20.27
C ASP A 425 -0.03 15.04 20.66
N SER A 426 -0.53 14.90 21.89
CA SER A 426 -1.13 13.65 22.39
C SER A 426 -2.18 13.98 23.44
N VAL A 427 -3.45 13.68 23.14
CA VAL A 427 -4.59 13.95 24.03
C VAL A 427 -5.32 12.64 24.33
N GLN A 428 -5.41 12.28 25.61
CA GLN A 428 -6.23 11.15 26.04
C GLN A 428 -7.72 11.54 26.00
N VAL A 429 -8.52 10.72 25.34
CA VAL A 429 -9.97 10.89 25.23
C VAL A 429 -10.66 9.93 26.18
N ASP A 430 -11.26 10.49 27.24
CA ASP A 430 -11.98 9.72 28.24
C ASP A 430 -13.22 9.03 27.65
N ALA A 431 -13.50 7.82 28.12
CA ALA A 431 -14.65 7.06 27.67
C ALA A 431 -15.98 7.80 27.85
N SER A 432 -16.09 8.66 28.88
CA SER A 432 -17.28 9.44 29.16
C SER A 432 -17.53 10.60 28.19
N SER A 433 -16.52 11.03 27.42
CA SER A 433 -16.69 12.06 26.38
C SER A 433 -17.06 11.48 25.02
N ILE A 434 -17.07 10.16 24.87
CA ILE A 434 -17.34 9.48 23.60
C ILE A 434 -18.84 9.22 23.47
N LEU A 435 -19.45 9.78 22.43
CA LEU A 435 -20.82 9.47 22.03
C LEU A 435 -20.80 8.62 20.74
N ILE A 436 -21.36 7.41 20.84
CA ILE A 436 -21.36 6.42 19.76
C ILE A 436 -22.07 6.96 18.51
N GLY A 437 -21.45 6.75 17.35
CA GLY A 437 -21.97 7.14 16.05
C GLY A 437 -21.94 8.66 15.80
N THR A 438 -21.25 9.42 16.64
CA THR A 438 -21.09 10.87 16.49
C THR A 438 -19.63 11.28 16.56
N THR A 439 -19.32 12.41 15.93
CA THR A 439 -17.96 12.97 15.94
C THR A 439 -17.57 13.41 17.36
N THR A 440 -16.47 12.84 17.83
CA THR A 440 -15.75 13.28 19.02
C THR A 440 -14.65 14.23 18.57
N SER A 441 -14.84 15.53 18.79
CA SER A 441 -13.82 16.55 18.50
C SER A 441 -12.87 16.70 19.68
N VAL A 442 -11.58 16.54 19.41
CA VAL A 442 -10.49 16.55 20.39
C VAL A 442 -9.63 17.79 20.14
N PRO A 443 -9.75 18.85 20.96
CA PRO A 443 -8.91 20.02 20.85
C PRO A 443 -7.44 19.67 21.08
N THR A 444 -6.54 20.30 20.32
CA THR A 444 -5.10 20.13 20.52
C THR A 444 -4.68 20.65 21.90
N ALA A 445 -3.83 19.90 22.61
CA ALA A 445 -3.26 20.35 23.88
C ALA A 445 -2.05 21.27 23.67
N SER A 446 -1.34 21.06 22.56
CA SER A 446 -0.17 21.82 22.13
C SER A 446 -0.50 22.80 21.02
N ASN A 447 0.28 23.88 20.90
CA ASN A 447 0.15 24.81 19.79
C ASN A 447 0.85 24.25 18.53
N VAL A 448 0.14 23.43 17.77
CA VAL A 448 0.66 22.77 16.56
C VAL A 448 0.47 23.67 15.34
N ILE A 449 1.57 24.14 14.75
CA ILE A 449 1.60 24.96 13.53
C ILE A 449 2.42 24.22 12.47
N ILE A 450 1.84 24.07 11.28
CA ILE A 450 2.45 23.42 10.12
C ILE A 450 2.78 24.49 9.08
N TYR A 451 4.04 24.56 8.68
CA TYR A 451 4.56 25.56 7.75
C TYR A 451 4.72 25.03 6.32
N GLU A 452 4.91 23.73 6.19
CA GLU A 452 5.03 22.96 4.95
C GLU A 452 4.84 21.48 5.30
N GLY A 453 4.63 20.62 4.29
CA GLY A 453 4.44 19.19 4.49
C GLY A 453 3.12 18.83 5.19
N GLY A 454 2.96 17.56 5.52
CA GLY A 454 1.76 17.05 6.16
C GLY A 454 1.93 16.68 7.63
N ILE A 455 0.91 16.00 8.15
CA ILE A 455 0.88 15.42 9.48
C ILE A 455 0.22 14.05 9.43
N PHE A 456 0.54 13.20 10.40
CA PHE A 456 -0.19 11.97 10.67
C PHE A 456 -1.05 12.15 11.91
N VAL A 457 -2.35 11.93 11.78
CA VAL A 457 -3.28 11.87 12.93
C VAL A 457 -3.54 10.41 13.26
N LEU A 458 -3.24 10.02 14.49
CA LEU A 458 -3.39 8.66 14.98
C LEU A 458 -4.53 8.57 15.98
N TRP A 459 -5.45 7.66 15.71
CA TRP A 459 -6.32 7.05 16.71
C TRP A 459 -5.59 5.86 17.34
N ASP A 460 -5.10 6.01 18.57
CA ASP A 460 -4.37 4.97 19.30
C ASP A 460 -5.29 4.29 20.32
N MET A 461 -5.59 3.02 20.09
CA MET A 461 -6.49 2.21 20.90
C MET A 461 -5.85 1.90 22.25
N ASN A 462 -6.50 2.34 23.33
CA ASN A 462 -6.04 2.12 24.72
C ASN A 462 -6.98 1.21 25.53
N ALA A 463 -7.93 0.57 24.88
CA ALA A 463 -8.92 -0.28 25.54
C ALA A 463 -9.42 -1.37 24.61
N GLN A 464 -9.81 -2.51 25.16
CA GLN A 464 -10.33 -3.63 24.37
C GLN A 464 -11.70 -3.29 23.75
N ASN A 465 -11.85 -3.57 22.46
CA ASN A 465 -13.09 -3.50 21.68
C ASN A 465 -13.75 -2.10 21.55
N ILE A 466 -13.03 -1.00 21.76
CA ILE A 466 -13.46 0.30 21.21
C ILE A 466 -13.25 0.29 19.69
N THR A 467 -14.29 0.62 18.94
CA THR A 467 -14.33 0.45 17.48
C THR A 467 -14.33 1.80 16.77
N LEU A 468 -13.27 2.08 16.02
CA LEU A 468 -13.20 3.25 15.15
C LEU A 468 -14.06 2.99 13.90
N ALA A 469 -14.90 3.97 13.53
CA ALA A 469 -15.76 3.86 12.37
C ALA A 469 -14.97 4.02 11.05
N ASP A 470 -15.42 3.31 10.03
CA ASP A 470 -14.86 3.27 8.69
C ASP A 470 -15.89 3.67 7.61
N ASP A 471 -15.36 4.05 6.45
CA ASP A 471 -16.09 4.36 5.23
C ASP A 471 -15.63 3.43 4.10
N ILE A 472 -16.58 2.70 3.52
CA ILE A 472 -16.37 1.75 2.43
C ILE A 472 -16.97 2.25 1.10
N ILE A 473 -17.26 3.55 1.01
CA ILE A 473 -17.78 4.18 -0.21
C ILE A 473 -16.61 4.86 -0.95
N PRO A 474 -16.34 4.51 -2.22
CA PRO A 474 -15.29 5.14 -3.00
C PRO A 474 -15.63 6.59 -3.40
N PRO A 475 -14.64 7.41 -3.79
CA PRO A 475 -13.20 7.08 -3.95
C PRO A 475 -12.48 6.92 -2.61
N PHE A 476 -11.40 6.12 -2.59
CA PHE A 476 -10.60 5.87 -1.39
C PHE A 476 -9.30 6.65 -1.40
N SER A 477 -8.86 7.10 -0.23
CA SER A 477 -7.72 8.01 -0.10
C SER A 477 -6.37 7.31 -0.26
N PHE A 478 -6.26 6.03 0.05
CA PHE A 478 -4.97 5.36 0.24
C PHE A 478 -4.05 6.05 1.26
N GLN A 479 -4.55 6.96 2.12
CA GLN A 479 -3.76 7.71 3.12
C GLN A 479 -3.81 7.09 4.51
N THR A 480 -4.32 5.86 4.61
CA THR A 480 -4.58 5.17 5.88
C THR A 480 -3.48 4.16 6.22
N TYR A 481 -3.09 4.14 7.49
CA TYR A 481 -2.04 3.30 8.06
C TYR A 481 -2.55 2.49 9.26
N GLU A 482 -2.15 1.23 9.36
CA GLU A 482 -2.31 0.39 10.55
C GLU A 482 -1.10 0.58 11.48
N VAL A 483 -1.35 0.77 12.78
CA VAL A 483 -0.31 0.94 13.78
C VAL A 483 -0.38 -0.16 14.82
N LEU A 484 0.64 -1.03 14.85
CA LEU A 484 0.72 -2.15 15.80
C LEU A 484 2.07 -2.13 16.52
N GLY A 485 2.05 -2.09 17.86
CA GLY A 485 3.28 -2.04 18.66
C GLY A 485 4.17 -0.82 18.34
N GLY A 486 3.56 0.30 17.91
CA GLY A 486 4.25 1.52 17.48
C GLY A 486 4.83 1.47 16.06
N THR A 487 4.67 0.36 15.33
CA THR A 487 5.09 0.25 13.92
C THR A 487 3.95 0.66 13.02
N TRP A 488 4.24 1.54 12.06
CA TRP A 488 3.30 2.00 11.04
C TRP A 488 3.48 1.20 9.76
N ALA A 489 2.36 0.76 9.17
CA ALA A 489 2.31 0.13 7.86
C ALA A 489 1.08 0.62 7.12
N GLU A 490 1.08 0.60 5.79
CA GLU A 490 -0.14 0.89 5.02
C GLU A 490 -1.27 -0.04 5.47
N TYR A 491 -2.48 0.52 5.58
CA TYR A 491 -3.62 -0.28 6.00
C TYR A 491 -3.92 -1.34 4.94
N ARG A 492 -4.04 -2.60 5.38
CA ARG A 492 -4.24 -3.80 4.54
C ARG A 492 -5.47 -3.78 3.62
N SER A 493 -6.38 -2.83 3.80
CA SER A 493 -7.56 -2.63 2.98
C SER A 493 -7.75 -1.16 2.58
N ASN A 494 -6.65 -0.42 2.45
CA ASN A 494 -6.65 0.99 2.04
C ASN A 494 -7.24 1.24 0.64
N GLU A 495 -7.33 0.20 -0.20
CA GLU A 495 -7.98 0.26 -1.53
C GLU A 495 -9.52 0.16 -1.46
N SER A 496 -10.08 -0.09 -0.27
CA SER A 496 -11.51 -0.31 -0.06
C SER A 496 -12.09 0.36 1.18
N THR A 497 -11.26 1.12 1.91
CA THR A 497 -11.62 1.59 3.25
C THR A 497 -10.85 2.86 3.62
N ASP A 498 -11.60 3.88 4.01
CA ASP A 498 -11.12 5.03 4.78
C ASP A 498 -11.69 5.01 6.19
N PHE A 499 -11.16 5.85 7.08
CA PHE A 499 -11.63 5.94 8.46
C PHE A 499 -12.13 7.33 8.77
N PHE A 500 -13.11 7.40 9.69
CA PHE A 500 -13.64 8.66 10.21
C PHE A 500 -12.64 9.29 11.20
N ILE A 501 -11.50 9.69 10.65
CA ILE A 501 -10.49 10.56 11.23
C ILE A 501 -10.46 11.82 10.37
N SER A 502 -10.60 12.99 10.98
CA SER A 502 -10.42 14.27 10.29
C SER A 502 -9.66 15.26 11.16
N VAL A 503 -9.15 16.32 10.55
CA VAL A 503 -8.43 17.39 11.24
C VAL A 503 -9.04 18.74 10.89
N ASP A 504 -9.28 19.55 11.92
CA ASP A 504 -9.67 20.94 11.73
C ASP A 504 -8.43 21.83 11.83
N ILE A 505 -8.27 22.67 10.81
CA ILE A 505 -7.15 23.59 10.66
C ILE A 505 -7.66 25.02 10.52
N GLN A 506 -6.83 25.96 10.95
CA GLN A 506 -7.05 27.38 10.74
C GLN A 506 -5.87 27.98 10.01
N LYS A 507 -6.11 28.95 9.11
CA LYS A 507 -5.01 29.71 8.54
C LYS A 507 -4.21 30.35 9.66
N HIS A 508 -2.90 30.10 9.66
CA HIS A 508 -1.97 30.72 10.58
C HIS A 508 -1.14 31.71 9.78
N PHE A 509 -1.08 32.94 10.25
CA PHE A 509 -0.31 34.00 9.62
C PHE A 509 0.78 34.45 10.58
N LYS A 510 1.92 34.83 10.02
CA LYS A 510 3.04 35.30 10.84
C LYS A 510 2.79 36.74 11.28
N GLU A 511 2.70 36.98 12.59
CA GLU A 511 2.88 38.31 13.18
C GLU A 511 4.39 38.58 13.30
N ASP A 512 4.84 39.73 12.81
CA ASP A 512 6.28 40.07 12.81
C ASP A 512 6.43 41.60 12.81
N VAL A 513 6.50 42.20 14.00
CA VAL A 513 6.80 43.62 14.16
C VAL A 513 8.26 43.81 14.55
N GLY A 514 8.96 44.70 13.85
CA GLY A 514 10.35 45.03 14.10
C GLY A 514 10.56 46.52 14.34
N ALA A 515 11.38 46.85 15.35
CA ALA A 515 11.90 48.20 15.53
C ALA A 515 13.05 48.42 14.54
N ILE A 516 12.87 49.35 13.60
CA ILE A 516 13.81 49.60 12.50
C ILE A 516 14.91 50.58 12.90
N SER A 517 14.53 51.66 13.58
CA SER A 517 15.44 52.74 13.93
C SER A 517 14.87 53.60 15.04
N ILE A 518 15.76 54.25 15.79
CA ILE A 518 15.42 55.34 16.70
C ILE A 518 15.50 56.63 15.89
N SER A 519 14.45 57.46 15.95
CA SER A 519 14.31 58.69 15.15
C SER A 519 14.44 59.98 15.97
N SER A 520 14.43 59.86 17.30
CA SER A 520 14.73 60.95 18.24
C SER A 520 16.15 60.84 18.79
N ILE A 521 16.65 61.94 19.35
CA ILE A 521 18.00 62.10 19.91
C ILE A 521 19.02 62.08 18.78
N ALA A 522 19.57 63.25 18.47
CA ALA A 522 20.59 63.36 17.45
C ALA A 522 21.91 62.76 17.93
N ASP A 523 22.74 62.30 16.98
CA ASP A 523 24.09 61.85 17.27
C ASP A 523 24.87 62.95 18.02
N ASN A 524 25.44 62.58 19.17
CA ASN A 524 26.19 63.45 20.09
C ASN A 524 25.34 64.51 20.81
N GLU A 525 24.02 64.37 20.84
CA GLU A 525 23.17 65.21 21.69
C GLU A 525 23.40 64.89 23.18
N THR A 526 23.57 65.92 24.01
CA THR A 526 23.68 65.75 25.46
C THR A 526 22.29 65.68 26.06
N ILE A 527 21.97 64.56 26.71
CA ILE A 527 20.69 64.34 27.40
C ILE A 527 20.88 64.64 28.90
N ASP A 528 20.45 65.82 29.35
CA ASP A 528 20.57 66.28 30.73
C ASP A 528 19.24 66.26 31.51
N THR A 529 18.14 65.98 30.82
CA THR A 529 16.78 65.88 31.36
C THR A 529 16.03 64.69 30.74
N ALA A 530 14.83 64.38 31.25
CA ALA A 530 14.00 63.33 30.67
C ALA A 530 13.60 63.72 29.23
N THR A 531 14.08 62.96 28.25
CA THR A 531 13.87 63.21 26.82
C THR A 531 12.95 62.15 26.23
N VAL A 532 12.06 62.58 25.33
CA VAL A 532 11.17 61.67 24.59
C VAL A 532 11.99 60.86 23.59
N VAL A 533 11.81 59.54 23.62
CA VAL A 533 12.38 58.62 22.62
C VAL A 533 11.30 58.24 21.62
N THR A 534 11.60 58.34 20.33
CA THR A 534 10.75 57.89 19.22
C THR A 534 11.50 56.86 18.38
N CYS A 535 10.78 55.84 17.93
CA CYS A 535 11.32 54.83 17.04
C CYS A 535 10.36 54.58 15.87
N TRP A 536 10.90 54.00 14.81
CA TRP A 536 10.14 53.46 13.69
C TRP A 536 9.89 51.98 13.93
N ILE A 537 8.61 51.60 13.95
CA ILE A 537 8.18 50.21 13.92
C ILE A 537 7.71 49.90 12.51
N LYS A 538 8.08 48.71 12.02
CA LYS A 538 7.56 48.15 10.77
C LYS A 538 6.96 46.79 11.03
N ASN A 539 5.89 46.52 10.31
CA ASN A 539 5.25 45.23 10.28
C ASN A 539 5.78 44.43 9.07
N TYR A 540 6.61 43.44 9.38
CA TYR A 540 7.12 42.42 8.47
C TYR A 540 6.19 41.20 8.38
N GLY A 541 5.12 41.18 9.17
CA GLY A 541 4.12 40.12 9.25
C GLY A 541 3.09 40.21 8.12
N GLN A 542 1.99 39.47 8.31
CA GLN A 542 0.93 39.31 7.31
C GLN A 542 -0.43 39.87 7.75
N TYR A 543 -0.57 40.31 9.00
CA TYR A 543 -1.76 40.99 9.53
C TYR A 543 -1.46 42.44 9.91
N ASN A 544 -2.50 43.25 10.18
CA ASN A 544 -2.28 44.55 10.77
C ASN A 544 -2.01 44.41 12.28
N ASP A 545 -0.84 44.85 12.73
CA ASP A 545 -0.45 44.77 14.14
C ASP A 545 -0.80 46.05 14.90
N SER A 546 -1.45 45.92 16.07
CA SER A 546 -1.87 47.07 16.88
C SER A 546 -1.62 46.94 18.38
N VAL A 547 -1.19 45.77 18.85
CA VAL A 547 -0.97 45.47 20.27
C VAL A 547 0.33 44.72 20.44
N PHE A 548 1.38 45.40 20.87
CA PHE A 548 2.69 44.82 21.16
C PHE A 548 3.49 45.74 22.09
N ASP A 549 4.51 45.19 22.75
CA ASP A 549 5.38 45.96 23.62
C ASP A 549 6.62 46.46 22.86
N VAL A 550 6.97 47.73 23.06
CA VAL A 550 8.21 48.33 22.58
C VAL A 550 9.17 48.47 23.76
N ASN A 551 10.29 47.76 23.69
CA ASN A 551 11.34 47.79 24.69
C ASN A 551 12.50 48.67 24.23
N TYR A 552 12.97 49.59 25.07
CA TYR A 552 14.18 50.36 24.81
C TYR A 552 15.07 50.47 26.06
N GLN A 553 16.35 50.70 25.83
CA GLN A 553 17.37 50.81 26.87
C GLN A 553 18.43 51.81 26.42
N LEU A 554 18.89 52.66 27.34
CA LEU A 554 20.08 53.49 27.14
C LEU A 554 21.26 52.84 27.86
N ASP A 555 22.30 52.47 27.13
CA ASP A 555 23.49 51.78 27.66
C ASP A 555 23.12 50.58 28.57
N SER A 556 23.60 50.58 29.82
CA SER A 556 23.35 49.53 30.82
C SER A 556 22.26 49.92 31.82
N SER A 557 21.39 50.87 31.47
CA SER A 557 20.26 51.27 32.33
C SER A 557 19.16 50.19 32.35
N ASN A 558 18.08 50.43 33.09
CA ASN A 558 16.94 49.50 33.07
C ASN A 558 16.25 49.52 31.70
N VAL A 559 15.77 48.36 31.25
CA VAL A 559 14.88 48.28 30.08
C VAL A 559 13.56 48.94 30.45
N ILE A 560 13.11 49.86 29.60
CA ILE A 560 11.78 50.46 29.66
C ILE A 560 10.90 49.77 28.62
N THR A 561 9.69 49.40 29.04
CA THR A 561 8.68 48.75 28.21
C THR A 561 7.48 49.67 28.06
N GLU A 562 7.11 50.00 26.82
CA GLU A 562 5.91 50.78 26.50
C GLU A 562 4.99 49.96 25.59
N ALA A 563 3.73 49.78 26.02
CA ALA A 563 2.73 49.07 25.23
C ALA A 563 2.21 49.95 24.08
N TYR A 564 2.44 49.52 22.84
CA TYR A 564 1.80 50.11 21.68
C TYR A 564 0.33 49.69 21.63
N ASN A 565 -0.57 50.67 21.68
CA ASN A 565 -2.02 50.51 21.53
C ASN A 565 -2.57 51.48 20.46
N GLY A 566 -1.76 51.74 19.42
CA GLY A 566 -2.05 52.72 18.37
C GLY A 566 -2.96 52.18 17.27
N LEU A 567 -3.03 52.93 16.16
CA LEU A 567 -3.70 52.44 14.95
C LEU A 567 -2.95 51.22 14.39
N PRO A 568 -3.64 50.25 13.78
CA PRO A 568 -2.98 49.08 13.22
C PRO A 568 -1.92 49.44 12.16
N ILE A 569 -0.72 48.90 12.32
CA ILE A 569 0.39 48.99 11.37
C ILE A 569 0.17 47.92 10.31
N THR A 570 -0.10 48.32 9.07
CA THR A 570 -0.30 47.38 7.96
C THR A 570 1.00 46.68 7.58
N PRO A 571 0.96 45.44 7.06
CA PRO A 571 2.13 44.79 6.46
C PRO A 571 2.83 45.65 5.41
N GLY A 572 4.16 45.65 5.42
CA GLY A 572 5.00 46.39 4.47
C GLY A 572 5.67 47.63 5.04
#